data_AF-A0A5D0QL70-F1
#
_entry.id   AF-A0A5D0QL70-F1
#
_cell.length_a   1.000
_cell.length_b   1.000
_cell.length_c   1.000
_cell.angle_alpha   90.00
_cell.angle_beta   90.00
_cell.angle_gamma   90.00
#
_symmetry.space_group_name_H-M   'P 1'
#
loop_
_entity.id
_entity.type
_entity.pdbx_description
1 polymer ?
#
loop_
_entity_poly.entity_id
_entity_poly.type
_entity_poly.pdbx_seq_one_letter_code
_entity_poly.pdbx_strand_id
1 'polypeptide(L)'
;MKTDSRKDTRHTIVAAGQAGQAHNIEYKATITKTEAPAGSKLREGVTWLKIVITKKLLNESSATMTGIPSEFKLTDTKGRTWAVEAQAVGDPPQDDKLELGKEYRIEGLAIVPSPVANEVELSFRPSTYRSDTPTEDLFDREAMEKAEKDDVVLVFRRR
;
A
#
# COMPACT_ATOMS: atom_id res chain seq x y z
N MET A 1 -7.00 25.28 -11.21
CA MET A 1 -8.08 24.30 -11.45
C MET A 1 -7.63 23.00 -10.80
N LYS A 2 -8.29 22.54 -9.73
CA LYS A 2 -7.95 21.26 -9.09
C LYS A 2 -8.52 20.15 -9.96
N THR A 3 -7.68 19.50 -10.77
CA THR A 3 -8.03 18.26 -11.45
C THR A 3 -8.13 17.20 -10.36
N ASP A 4 -9.35 16.92 -9.90
CA ASP A 4 -9.62 15.84 -8.96
C ASP A 4 -9.46 14.54 -9.74
N SER A 5 -8.23 13.99 -9.77
CA SER A 5 -7.89 12.69 -10.37
C SER A 5 -8.64 11.51 -9.74
N ARG A 6 -9.48 11.78 -8.74
CA ARG A 6 -10.22 10.79 -7.94
C ARG A 6 -11.48 10.26 -8.59
N LYS A 7 -11.97 10.85 -9.69
CA LYS A 7 -13.20 10.38 -10.36
C LYS A 7 -13.07 9.00 -11.02
N ASP A 8 -11.85 8.57 -11.31
CA ASP A 8 -11.59 7.28 -11.99
C ASP A 8 -10.89 6.25 -11.09
N THR A 9 -10.97 6.39 -9.76
CA THR A 9 -10.35 5.38 -8.86
C THR A 9 -11.12 4.06 -8.89
N ARG A 10 -10.45 2.98 -9.30
CA ARG A 10 -10.97 1.62 -9.28
C ARG A 10 -10.55 0.89 -8.01
N HIS A 11 -11.53 0.43 -7.24
CA HIS A 11 -11.29 -0.42 -6.07
C HIS A 11 -11.28 -1.89 -6.49
N THR A 12 -10.16 -2.57 -6.28
CA THR A 12 -10.01 -4.00 -6.49
C THR A 12 -10.09 -4.71 -5.15
N ILE A 13 -11.19 -5.44 -4.92
CA ILE A 13 -11.37 -6.24 -3.72
C ILE A 13 -10.54 -7.52 -3.82
N VAL A 14 -9.66 -7.74 -2.85
CA VAL A 14 -8.82 -8.91 -2.71
C VAL A 14 -9.40 -9.78 -1.59
N ALA A 15 -9.77 -11.02 -1.92
CA ALA A 15 -10.29 -11.96 -0.95
C ALA A 15 -9.25 -12.30 0.13
N ALA A 16 -9.70 -12.73 1.31
CA ALA A 16 -8.81 -13.05 2.42
C ALA A 16 -7.79 -14.12 2.02
N GLY A 17 -6.52 -13.87 2.34
CA GLY A 17 -5.40 -14.75 2.01
C GLY A 17 -4.99 -14.78 0.53
N GLN A 18 -5.68 -14.04 -0.36
CA GLN A 18 -5.33 -13.95 -1.76
C GLN A 18 -4.36 -12.81 -2.04
N ALA A 19 -3.71 -12.86 -3.20
CA ALA A 19 -2.88 -11.79 -3.70
C ALA A 19 -3.69 -10.83 -4.58
N GLY A 20 -3.49 -9.53 -4.40
CA GLY A 20 -3.95 -8.49 -5.30
C GLY A 20 -2.91 -8.20 -6.38
N GLN A 21 -3.34 -7.69 -7.52
CA GLN A 21 -2.42 -7.34 -8.61
C GLN A 21 -2.72 -5.92 -9.11
N ALA A 22 -1.66 -5.16 -9.35
CA ALA A 22 -1.69 -3.85 -10.00
C ALA A 22 -0.34 -3.62 -10.68
N HIS A 23 -0.33 -3.04 -11.89
CA HIS A 23 0.88 -2.61 -12.58
C HIS A 23 1.96 -3.71 -12.71
N ASN A 24 1.56 -4.95 -13.05
CA ASN A 24 2.43 -6.15 -13.09
C ASN A 24 3.18 -6.47 -11.78
N ILE A 25 2.66 -6.00 -10.66
CA ILE A 25 3.15 -6.32 -9.31
C ILE A 25 2.06 -7.08 -8.56
N GLU A 26 2.47 -8.19 -7.95
CA GLU A 26 1.65 -8.94 -7.00
C GLU A 26 1.85 -8.36 -5.59
N TYR A 27 0.74 -8.13 -4.90
CA TYR A 27 0.70 -7.67 -3.52
C TYR A 27 0.01 -8.70 -2.64
N LYS A 28 0.62 -9.04 -1.51
CA LYS A 28 -0.04 -9.76 -0.42
C LYS A 28 -0.01 -8.91 0.83
N ALA A 29 -1.06 -9.01 1.65
CA ALA A 29 -1.12 -8.31 2.91
C ALA A 29 -1.59 -9.23 4.03
N THR A 30 -1.04 -9.02 5.22
CA THR A 30 -1.46 -9.69 6.45
C THR A 30 -1.63 -8.66 7.55
N ILE A 31 -2.63 -8.87 8.40
CA ILE A 31 -2.93 -8.02 9.55
C ILE A 31 -2.95 -8.92 10.79
N THR A 32 -2.05 -8.67 11.72
CA THR A 32 -1.95 -9.41 12.98
C THR A 32 -2.04 -8.45 14.16
N LYS A 33 -2.49 -8.95 15.31
CA LYS A 33 -2.37 -8.19 16.56
C LYS A 33 -0.91 -8.16 16.98
N THR A 34 -0.50 -7.05 17.59
CA THR A 34 0.86 -6.89 18.11
C THR A 34 0.82 -6.15 19.45
N GLU A 35 1.92 -6.19 20.18
CA GLU A 35 2.08 -5.38 21.38
C GLU A 35 2.25 -3.91 21.01
N ALA A 36 1.95 -3.03 21.95
CA ALA A 36 2.20 -1.61 21.75
C ALA A 36 3.72 -1.37 21.59
N PRO A 37 4.15 -0.49 20.66
CA PRO A 37 5.55 -0.09 20.58
C PRO A 37 6.06 0.45 21.90
N ALA A 38 7.33 0.22 22.20
CA ALA A 38 7.98 0.73 23.40
C ALA A 38 7.79 2.25 23.52
N GLY A 39 7.46 2.72 24.73
CA GLY A 39 7.19 4.14 24.99
C GLY A 39 5.78 4.61 24.61
N SER A 40 4.95 3.76 24.00
CA SER A 40 3.54 4.08 23.75
C SER A 40 2.74 4.12 25.05
N LYS A 41 1.88 5.12 25.20
CA LYS A 41 0.89 5.14 26.28
C LYS A 41 -0.22 4.16 25.94
N LEU A 42 -0.25 3.01 26.61
CA LEU A 42 -1.35 2.06 26.47
C LEU A 42 -2.66 2.76 26.85
N ARG A 43 -3.60 2.85 25.92
CA ARG A 43 -4.98 3.28 26.23
C ARG A 43 -5.85 2.03 26.33
N GLU A 44 -6.71 1.96 27.33
CA GLU A 44 -7.67 0.87 27.42
C GLU A 44 -8.63 0.89 26.22
N GLY A 45 -9.09 -0.30 25.81
CA GLY A 45 -10.07 -0.45 24.73
C GLY A 45 -9.53 -0.34 23.30
N VAL A 46 -8.21 -0.25 23.12
CA VAL A 46 -7.56 -0.26 21.79
C VAL A 46 -6.69 -1.50 21.59
N THR A 47 -6.48 -1.87 20.33
CA THR A 47 -5.59 -2.95 19.92
C THR A 47 -4.64 -2.42 18.86
N TRP A 48 -3.34 -2.71 19.05
CA TRP A 48 -2.32 -2.47 18.04
C TRP A 48 -2.33 -3.59 17.01
N LEU A 49 -2.24 -3.20 15.75
CA LEU A 49 -2.19 -4.08 14.60
C LEU A 49 -0.88 -3.87 13.86
N LYS A 50 -0.18 -4.98 13.59
CA LYS A 50 0.94 -5.03 12.65
C LYS A 50 0.41 -5.41 11.28
N ILE A 51 0.80 -4.64 10.28
CA ILE A 51 0.51 -4.88 8.87
C ILE A 51 1.81 -5.32 8.22
N VAL A 52 1.79 -6.43 7.49
CA VAL A 52 2.91 -6.85 6.65
C VAL A 52 2.41 -6.99 5.23
N ILE A 53 3.01 -6.24 4.32
CA ILE A 53 2.72 -6.26 2.90
C ILE A 53 3.97 -6.76 2.18
N THR A 54 3.79 -7.69 1.25
CA THR A 54 4.84 -8.06 0.29
C THR A 54 4.43 -7.58 -1.09
N LYS A 55 5.40 -7.02 -1.82
CA LYS A 55 5.29 -6.70 -3.25
C LYS A 55 6.26 -7.58 -4.03
N LYS A 56 5.80 -8.21 -5.10
CA LYS A 56 6.60 -9.11 -5.94
C LYS A 56 6.41 -8.74 -7.40
N LEU A 57 7.51 -8.55 -8.11
CA LEU A 57 7.48 -8.27 -9.54
C LEU A 57 7.05 -9.53 -10.31
N LEU A 58 6.09 -9.38 -11.23
CA LEU A 58 5.61 -10.48 -12.08
C LEU A 58 6.17 -10.43 -13.51
N ASN A 59 6.68 -9.28 -13.95
CA ASN A 59 7.15 -9.10 -15.32
C ASN A 59 8.34 -8.11 -15.37
N GLU A 60 9.38 -8.44 -16.12
CA GLU A 60 10.58 -7.60 -16.27
C GLU A 60 10.31 -6.22 -16.89
N SER A 61 9.25 -6.08 -17.69
CA SER A 61 8.84 -4.78 -18.24
C SER A 61 8.47 -3.74 -17.17
N SER A 62 8.21 -4.19 -15.94
CA SER A 62 7.93 -3.35 -14.77
C SER A 62 9.05 -3.40 -13.73
N ALA A 63 10.28 -3.77 -14.14
CA ALA A 63 11.42 -3.90 -13.24
C ALA A 63 11.92 -2.58 -12.67
N THR A 64 11.50 -1.43 -13.19
CA THR A 64 11.86 -0.14 -12.57
C THR A 64 11.22 -0.03 -11.19
N MET A 65 12.00 0.37 -10.20
CA MET A 65 11.48 0.61 -8.86
C MET A 65 10.44 1.72 -8.87
N THR A 66 9.29 1.41 -8.27
CA THR A 66 8.27 2.41 -7.98
C THR A 66 8.27 2.81 -6.51
N GLY A 67 7.69 3.99 -6.24
CA GLY A 67 7.45 4.49 -4.89
C GLY A 67 6.72 3.47 -4.01
N ILE A 68 6.83 3.64 -2.68
CA ILE A 68 5.98 2.88 -1.77
C ILE A 68 4.50 3.17 -2.07
N PRO A 69 3.59 2.21 -1.90
CA PRO A 69 2.16 2.49 -1.97
C PRO A 69 1.78 3.65 -1.04
N SER A 70 0.68 4.31 -1.36
CA SER A 70 0.18 5.45 -0.58
C SER A 70 -1.22 5.17 -0.03
N GLU A 71 -1.73 6.11 0.76
CA GLU A 71 -3.10 6.08 1.30
C GLU A 71 -3.46 4.84 2.13
N PHE A 72 -2.50 4.26 2.86
CA PHE A 72 -2.76 3.09 3.70
C PHE A 72 -3.82 3.37 4.77
N LYS A 73 -4.92 2.62 4.72
CA LYS A 73 -6.08 2.79 5.61
C LYS A 73 -6.65 1.45 6.03
N LEU A 74 -7.06 1.37 7.30
CA LEU A 74 -7.94 0.32 7.80
C LEU A 74 -9.39 0.81 7.78
N THR A 75 -10.32 0.00 7.31
CA THR A 75 -11.76 0.33 7.28
C THR A 75 -12.56 -0.79 7.92
N ASP A 76 -13.50 -0.47 8.82
CA ASP A 76 -14.41 -1.47 9.39
C ASP A 76 -15.72 -1.61 8.58
N THR A 77 -16.57 -2.54 8.98
CA THR A 77 -17.88 -2.80 8.36
C THR A 77 -18.86 -1.62 8.47
N LYS A 78 -18.58 -0.64 9.34
CA LYS A 78 -19.38 0.58 9.51
C LYS A 78 -18.80 1.76 8.73
N GLY A 79 -17.74 1.55 7.94
CA GLY A 79 -17.07 2.59 7.15
C GLY A 79 -16.19 3.52 7.96
N ARG A 80 -15.89 3.22 9.23
CA ARG A 80 -14.93 3.99 10.04
C ARG A 80 -13.53 3.65 9.58
N THR A 81 -12.66 4.67 9.54
CA THR A 81 -11.30 4.53 9.00
C THR A 81 -10.21 4.89 10.01
N TRP A 82 -9.09 4.17 9.95
CA TRP A 82 -7.87 4.47 10.71
C TRP A 82 -6.66 4.53 9.78
N ALA A 83 -5.74 5.44 10.07
CA ALA A 83 -4.47 5.53 9.35
C ALA A 83 -3.56 4.36 9.69
N VAL A 84 -2.74 3.97 8.72
CA VAL A 84 -1.63 3.02 8.91
C VAL A 84 -0.34 3.78 8.62
N GLU A 85 0.56 3.80 9.58
CA GLU A 85 1.93 4.29 9.36
C GLU A 85 2.74 3.13 8.78
N ALA A 86 3.20 3.27 7.54
CA ALA A 86 3.89 2.21 6.80
C ALA A 86 5.24 2.68 6.26
N GLN A 87 6.20 1.76 6.22
CA GLN A 87 7.54 1.98 5.71
C GLN A 87 8.07 0.73 5.00
N ALA A 88 8.92 0.92 4.00
CA ALA A 88 9.68 -0.18 3.41
C ALA A 88 10.67 -0.74 4.44
N VAL A 89 10.86 -2.07 4.43
CA VAL A 89 11.77 -2.76 5.35
C VAL A 89 12.66 -3.73 4.58
N GLY A 90 13.93 -3.81 4.99
CA GLY A 90 14.96 -4.60 4.33
C GLY A 90 15.82 -3.74 3.40
N ASP A 91 16.70 -4.41 2.66
CA ASP A 91 17.61 -3.71 1.76
C ASP A 91 16.85 -3.16 0.55
N PRO A 92 17.07 -1.89 0.18
CA PRO A 92 16.53 -1.35 -1.06
C PRO A 92 17.13 -2.13 -2.25
N PRO A 93 16.41 -2.18 -3.39
CA PRO A 93 17.00 -2.76 -4.60
C PRO A 93 18.27 -2.01 -4.99
N GLN A 94 19.26 -2.74 -5.52
CA GLN A 94 20.44 -2.11 -6.13
C GLN A 94 20.03 -1.46 -7.46
N ASP A 95 20.56 -0.27 -7.73
CA ASP A 95 20.35 0.48 -8.99
C ASP A 95 18.89 0.77 -9.35
N ASP A 96 18.02 0.96 -8.34
CA ASP A 96 16.61 1.28 -8.53
C ASP A 96 15.84 0.26 -9.42
N LYS A 97 16.28 -1.01 -9.43
CA LYS A 97 15.64 -2.10 -10.18
C LYS A 97 15.11 -3.20 -9.27
N LEU A 98 13.82 -3.51 -9.43
CA LEU A 98 13.18 -4.68 -8.85
C LEU A 98 13.64 -5.94 -9.59
N GLU A 99 13.97 -6.97 -8.82
CA GLU A 99 14.32 -8.29 -9.33
C GLU A 99 13.05 -9.12 -9.53
N LEU A 100 12.93 -9.77 -10.69
CA LEU A 100 11.79 -10.64 -11.01
C LEU A 100 11.65 -11.75 -9.97
N GLY A 101 10.45 -11.92 -9.42
CA GLY A 101 10.15 -12.96 -8.43
C GLY A 101 10.65 -12.66 -7.00
N LYS A 102 11.47 -11.62 -6.78
CA LYS A 102 11.89 -11.20 -5.43
C LYS A 102 10.75 -10.52 -4.70
N GLU A 103 10.57 -10.89 -3.43
CA GLU A 103 9.59 -10.24 -2.55
C GLU A 103 10.24 -9.09 -1.79
N TYR A 104 9.67 -7.91 -1.90
CA TYR A 104 10.04 -6.73 -1.12
C TYR A 104 8.98 -6.48 -0.06
N ARG A 105 9.42 -6.12 1.15
CA ARG A 105 8.54 -6.01 2.31
C ARG A 105 8.26 -4.57 2.70
N ILE A 106 7.02 -4.32 3.07
CA ILE A 106 6.55 -3.10 3.70
C ILE A 106 5.92 -3.50 5.03
N GLU A 107 6.32 -2.83 6.11
CA GLU A 107 5.70 -3.01 7.42
C GLU A 107 4.91 -1.76 7.77
N GLY A 108 3.74 -1.98 8.36
CA GLY A 108 2.91 -0.92 8.88
C GLY A 108 2.40 -1.20 10.28
N LEU A 109 2.00 -0.13 10.95
CA LEU A 109 1.45 -0.16 12.29
C LEU A 109 0.19 0.70 12.36
N ALA A 110 -0.82 0.21 13.06
CA ALA A 110 -2.06 0.93 13.30
C ALA A 110 -2.63 0.62 14.67
N ILE A 111 -3.47 1.53 15.16
CA ILE A 111 -4.22 1.40 16.41
C ILE A 111 -5.71 1.53 16.12
N VAL A 112 -6.49 0.54 16.54
CA VAL A 112 -7.95 0.50 16.33
C VAL A 112 -8.67 0.15 17.63
N PRO A 113 -9.97 0.46 17.78
CA PRO A 113 -10.77 -0.04 18.88
C PRO A 113 -10.76 -1.58 18.92
N SER A 114 -10.56 -2.17 20.09
CA SER A 114 -10.48 -3.63 20.26
C SER A 114 -11.65 -4.42 19.66
N PRO A 115 -12.92 -3.94 19.70
CA PRO A 115 -14.03 -4.66 19.09
C PRO A 115 -13.91 -4.86 17.58
N VAL A 116 -13.28 -3.93 16.85
CA VAL A 116 -13.12 -4.02 15.39
C VAL A 116 -11.77 -4.60 14.97
N ALA A 117 -10.91 -4.92 15.93
CA ALA A 117 -9.54 -5.34 15.68
C ALA A 117 -9.42 -6.65 14.90
N ASN A 118 -10.52 -7.35 14.62
CA ASN A 118 -10.59 -8.57 13.79
C ASN A 118 -11.45 -8.42 12.53
N GLU A 119 -12.01 -7.24 12.28
CA GLU A 119 -13.02 -6.97 11.24
C GLU A 119 -12.55 -5.95 10.21
N VAL A 120 -11.49 -5.19 10.51
CA VAL A 120 -10.96 -4.17 9.60
C VAL A 120 -10.33 -4.77 8.36
N GLU A 121 -10.65 -4.19 7.21
CA GLU A 121 -10.03 -4.42 5.91
C GLU A 121 -8.90 -3.42 5.68
N LEU A 122 -7.82 -3.83 5.02
CA LEU A 122 -6.72 -2.94 4.64
C LEU A 122 -6.93 -2.44 3.21
N SER A 123 -6.75 -1.15 2.99
CA SER A 123 -6.68 -0.57 1.66
C SER A 123 -5.42 0.26 1.48
N PHE A 124 -4.88 0.26 0.26
CA PHE A 124 -3.79 1.14 -0.16
C PHE A 124 -3.77 1.31 -1.68
N ARG A 125 -3.10 2.36 -2.14
CA ARG A 125 -2.92 2.69 -3.56
C ARG A 125 -1.50 2.35 -3.99
N PRO A 126 -1.29 1.28 -4.80
CA PRO A 126 -0.02 1.05 -5.47
C PRO A 126 0.47 2.30 -6.19
N SER A 127 1.79 2.49 -6.28
CA SER A 127 2.39 3.64 -6.96
C SER A 127 2.90 3.25 -8.35
N THR A 128 2.63 4.10 -9.33
CA THR A 128 3.17 4.12 -10.68
C THR A 128 4.35 5.09 -10.80
N TYR A 129 4.66 5.85 -9.74
CA TYR A 129 5.80 6.76 -9.73
C TYR A 129 7.10 5.97 -9.82
N ARG A 130 7.75 6.02 -10.97
CA ARG A 130 9.03 5.37 -11.23
C ARG A 130 10.19 6.21 -10.70
N SER A 131 11.17 5.56 -10.09
CA SER A 131 12.39 6.19 -9.60
C SER A 131 13.23 6.84 -10.71
N ASP A 132 13.16 6.32 -11.94
CA ASP A 132 13.90 6.80 -13.10
C ASP A 132 13.19 7.93 -13.86
N THR A 133 12.08 8.47 -13.34
CA THR A 133 11.35 9.57 -13.97
C THR A 133 12.25 10.82 -14.05
N PRO A 134 12.55 11.36 -15.25
CA PRO A 134 13.33 12.57 -15.39
C PRO A 134 12.68 13.76 -14.66
N THR A 135 13.50 14.61 -14.03
CA THR A 135 12.98 15.78 -13.30
C THR A 135 12.22 16.74 -14.21
N GLU A 136 12.64 16.88 -15.46
CA GLU A 136 11.96 17.74 -16.45
C GLU A 136 10.54 17.26 -16.76
N ASP A 137 10.34 15.94 -16.86
CA ASP A 137 9.03 15.33 -17.13
C ASP A 137 8.03 15.58 -15.99
N LEU A 138 8.50 15.74 -14.75
CA LEU A 138 7.64 16.06 -13.60
C LEU A 138 6.96 17.42 -13.72
N PHE A 139 7.52 18.33 -14.51
CA PHE A 139 6.96 19.66 -14.76
C PHE A 139 6.32 19.78 -16.16
N ASP A 140 6.44 18.75 -17.00
CA ASP A 140 5.76 18.66 -18.29
C ASP A 140 4.36 18.06 -18.12
N ARG A 141 3.35 18.90 -18.37
CA ARG A 141 1.95 18.51 -18.27
C ARG A 141 1.56 17.41 -19.26
N GLU A 142 2.04 17.44 -20.50
CA GLU A 142 1.70 16.42 -21.50
C GLU A 142 2.35 15.08 -21.17
N ALA A 143 3.59 15.10 -20.67
CA ALA A 143 4.27 13.89 -20.19
C ALA A 143 3.49 13.26 -19.03
N MET A 144 3.09 14.07 -18.05
CA MET A 144 2.31 13.61 -16.89
C MET A 144 0.90 13.15 -17.24
N GLU A 145 0.26 13.71 -18.27
CA GLU A 145 -1.05 13.25 -18.74
C GLU A 145 -0.99 11.88 -19.45
N LYS A 146 0.16 11.51 -20.03
CA LYS A 146 0.41 10.21 -20.68
C LYS A 146 0.97 9.15 -19.73
N ALA A 147 1.51 9.55 -18.58
CA ALA A 147 2.05 8.64 -17.58
C ALA A 147 0.99 7.67 -17.05
N GLU A 148 1.43 6.50 -16.60
CA GLU A 148 0.55 5.53 -15.96
C GLU A 148 -0.04 6.13 -14.68
N LYS A 149 -1.36 6.01 -14.51
CA LYS A 149 -2.08 6.67 -13.41
C LYS A 149 -2.13 5.79 -12.17
N ASP A 150 -1.95 6.43 -11.02
CA ASP A 150 -2.27 5.86 -9.70
C ASP A 150 -3.79 5.76 -9.51
N ASP A 151 -4.51 4.97 -10.30
CA ASP A 151 -5.98 4.89 -10.28
C ASP A 151 -6.53 3.61 -9.60
N VAL A 152 -5.66 2.69 -9.19
CA VAL A 152 -6.07 1.45 -8.52
C VAL A 152 -5.92 1.56 -7.00
N VAL A 153 -6.95 1.15 -6.26
CA VAL A 153 -6.88 0.89 -4.82
C VAL A 153 -7.09 -0.60 -4.58
N LEU A 154 -6.13 -1.26 -3.93
CA LEU A 154 -6.29 -2.64 -3.50
C LEU A 154 -6.95 -2.64 -2.12
N VAL A 155 -7.99 -3.45 -1.94
CA VAL A 155 -8.73 -3.62 -0.68
C VAL A 155 -8.65 -5.08 -0.24
N PHE A 156 -7.81 -5.37 0.74
CA PHE A 156 -7.60 -6.71 1.30
C PHE A 156 -8.59 -7.00 2.41
N ARG A 157 -9.46 -7.98 2.14
CA ARG A 157 -10.39 -8.50 3.13
C ARG A 157 -9.67 -9.26 4.23
N ARG A 158 -10.21 -9.15 5.43
CA ARG A 158 -9.67 -9.85 6.59
C ARG A 158 -10.17 -11.28 6.74
N ARG A 159 -11.36 -11.57 6.24
CA ARG A 159 -12.04 -12.87 6.26
C ARG A 159 -12.85 -13.05 4.98
#